data_AF-A0A1F2YL93-F1
#
_entry.id   AF-A0A1F2YL93-F1
#
_cell.length_a   1.000
_cell.length_b   1.000
_cell.length_c   1.000
_cell.angle_alpha   90.00
_cell.angle_beta   90.00
_cell.angle_gamma   90.00
#
_symmetry.space_group_name_H-M   'P 1'
#
loop_
_entity.id
_entity.type
_entity.pdbx_description
1 polymer ?
#
loop_
_entity_poly.entity_id
_entity_poly.type
_entity_poly.pdbx_seq_one_letter_code
_entity_poly.pdbx_strand_id
1 'polypeptide(L)'
;MRFVVLVACGILLSLSPVRAGETAYLSTMEDVPLLPGLFEVPEEGMVFDQPEGRIVLAVARCESCGEEVASYYGGLLPALGWQTEDASGGLVFLRDGERLVIDVQAAVDGGSVVSFTLAPGGM
;
A
#
# COMPACT_ATOMS: atom_id res chain seq x y z
N MET A 1 -43.26 -7.68 -50.35
CA MET A 1 -42.54 -6.61 -49.62
C MET A 1 -42.69 -6.92 -48.13
N ARG A 2 -41.65 -7.47 -47.48
CA ARG A 2 -40.71 -6.78 -46.55
C ARG A 2 -41.48 -6.13 -45.38
N PHE A 3 -41.31 -6.47 -44.11
CA PHE A 3 -40.07 -6.40 -43.32
C PHE A 3 -40.20 -7.26 -42.05
N VAL A 4 -39.23 -8.15 -41.80
CA VAL A 4 -38.96 -8.70 -40.47
C VAL A 4 -38.25 -7.61 -39.68
N VAL A 5 -38.84 -7.14 -38.58
CA VAL A 5 -38.18 -6.22 -37.64
C VAL A 5 -37.48 -7.08 -36.59
N LEU A 6 -36.19 -7.30 -36.80
CA LEU A 6 -35.28 -7.86 -35.80
C LEU A 6 -35.06 -6.81 -34.71
N VAL A 7 -35.58 -7.05 -33.51
CA VAL A 7 -35.30 -6.26 -32.31
C VAL A 7 -33.93 -6.70 -31.78
N ALA A 8 -32.88 -5.96 -32.15
CA ALA A 8 -31.57 -6.08 -31.53
C ALA A 8 -31.58 -5.27 -30.22
N CYS A 9 -31.67 -5.97 -29.10
CA CYS A 9 -31.54 -5.39 -27.76
C CYS A 9 -30.06 -5.05 -27.52
N GLY A 10 -29.69 -3.78 -27.74
CA GLY A 10 -28.35 -3.27 -27.51
C GLY A 10 -28.08 -3.09 -26.02
N ILE A 11 -27.29 -3.97 -25.42
CA ILE A 11 -26.67 -3.74 -24.12
C ILE A 11 -25.48 -2.80 -24.36
N LEU A 12 -25.70 -1.50 -24.17
CA LEU A 12 -24.64 -0.50 -24.07
C LEU A 12 -23.98 -0.65 -22.69
N LEU A 13 -22.95 -1.49 -22.61
CA LEU A 13 -22.01 -1.51 -21.51
C LEU A 13 -21.16 -0.24 -21.59
N SER A 14 -21.48 0.73 -20.73
CA SER A 14 -20.64 1.92 -20.50
C SER A 14 -19.33 1.47 -19.85
N LEU A 15 -18.31 1.14 -20.65
CA LEU A 15 -16.93 1.03 -20.15
C LEU A 15 -16.42 2.45 -19.87
N SER A 16 -16.62 2.92 -18.64
CA SER A 16 -15.87 4.08 -18.16
C SER A 16 -14.38 3.71 -18.20
N PRO A 17 -13.50 4.52 -18.84
CA PRO A 17 -12.08 4.25 -18.83
C PRO A 17 -11.60 4.36 -17.38
N VAL A 18 -11.23 3.23 -16.78
CA VAL A 18 -10.46 3.24 -15.54
C VAL A 18 -9.13 3.89 -15.90
N ARG A 19 -8.90 5.12 -15.42
CA ARG A 19 -7.58 5.73 -15.48
C ARG A 19 -6.75 4.94 -14.47
N ALA A 20 -6.07 3.90 -14.95
CA ALA A 20 -5.00 3.27 -14.19
C ALA A 20 -3.91 4.33 -14.04
N GLY A 21 -3.93 5.07 -12.93
CA GLY A 21 -2.77 5.83 -12.51
C GLY A 21 -1.62 4.85 -12.29
N GLU A 22 -0.42 5.24 -12.69
CA GLU A 22 0.77 4.44 -12.42
C GLU A 22 0.89 4.27 -10.91
N THR A 23 0.86 3.02 -10.44
CA THR A 23 1.06 2.72 -9.02
C THR A 23 2.52 2.97 -8.69
N ALA A 24 2.79 3.97 -7.87
CA ALA A 24 4.11 4.20 -7.30
C ALA A 24 4.39 3.17 -6.19
N TYR A 25 5.65 2.85 -5.98
CA TYR A 25 6.14 1.93 -4.94
C TYR A 25 7.19 2.65 -4.11
N LEU A 26 7.39 2.20 -2.87
CA LEU A 26 8.48 2.68 -2.03
C LEU A 26 9.83 2.38 -2.68
N SER A 27 10.74 3.35 -2.67
CA SER A 27 12.04 3.23 -3.36
C SER A 27 12.90 2.07 -2.85
N THR A 28 12.74 1.67 -1.60
CA THR A 28 13.47 0.56 -0.96
C THR A 28 12.63 -0.71 -0.78
N MET A 29 11.34 -0.70 -1.13
CA MET A 29 10.42 -1.83 -1.03
C MET A 29 9.54 -1.89 -2.30
N GLU A 30 10.06 -2.55 -3.35
CA GLU A 30 9.46 -2.59 -4.69
C GLU A 30 8.09 -3.30 -4.78
N ASP A 31 7.69 -3.98 -3.72
CA ASP A 31 6.46 -4.75 -3.60
C ASP A 31 5.43 -4.11 -2.66
N VAL A 32 5.78 -2.97 -2.05
CA VAL A 32 4.89 -2.18 -1.18
C VAL A 32 4.49 -0.89 -1.91
N PRO A 33 3.24 -0.80 -2.41
CA PRO A 33 2.76 0.38 -3.09
C PRO A 33 2.75 1.62 -2.18
N LEU A 34 3.20 2.76 -2.71
CA LEU A 34 3.10 4.03 -2.03
C LEU A 34 1.66 4.56 -2.15
N LEU A 35 0.95 4.68 -1.02
CA LEU A 35 -0.39 5.28 -0.96
C LEU A 35 -0.36 6.67 -1.64
N PRO A 36 -1.23 6.94 -2.63
CA PRO A 36 -1.33 8.26 -3.24
C PRO A 36 -1.56 9.35 -2.18
N GLY A 37 -0.78 10.43 -2.25
CA GLY A 37 -0.79 11.51 -1.25
C GLY A 37 0.29 11.40 -0.18
N LEU A 38 0.97 10.25 -0.07
CA LEU A 38 2.24 10.15 0.67
C LEU A 38 3.39 10.62 -0.21
N PHE A 39 4.32 11.34 0.41
CA PHE A 39 5.58 11.75 -0.18
C PHE A 39 6.71 11.02 0.53
N GLU A 40 7.33 10.05 -0.14
CA GLU A 40 8.51 9.37 0.40
C GLU A 40 9.64 10.39 0.63
N VAL A 41 10.42 10.17 1.69
CA VAL A 41 11.58 10.96 2.06
C VAL A 41 12.80 10.04 2.07
N PRO A 42 13.43 9.80 0.91
CA PRO A 42 14.47 8.79 0.75
C PRO A 42 15.68 9.04 1.66
N GLU A 43 15.94 10.30 2.02
CA GLU A 43 17.04 10.69 2.93
C GLU A 43 16.85 10.18 4.36
N GLU A 44 15.63 9.82 4.76
CA GLU A 44 15.30 9.23 6.07
C GLU A 44 15.12 7.71 6.01
N GLY A 45 15.17 7.14 4.80
CA GLY A 45 15.20 5.69 4.61
C GLY A 45 16.55 5.09 5.03
N MET A 46 16.52 3.85 5.51
CA MET A 46 17.72 3.14 5.96
C MET A 46 17.68 1.68 5.51
N VAL A 47 18.84 1.12 5.19
CA VAL A 47 19.00 -0.33 4.96
C VAL A 47 20.12 -0.81 5.84
N PHE A 48 19.84 -1.83 6.66
CA PHE A 48 20.81 -2.46 7.54
C PHE A 48 20.93 -3.94 7.19
N ASP A 49 22.11 -4.33 6.71
CA ASP A 49 22.43 -5.71 6.35
C ASP A 49 23.20 -6.41 7.48
N GLN A 50 22.73 -7.61 7.85
CA GLN A 50 23.35 -8.48 8.85
C GLN A 50 23.44 -9.92 8.34
N PRO A 51 24.27 -10.79 8.98
CA PRO A 51 24.31 -12.20 8.64
C PRO A 51 22.96 -12.92 8.76
N GLU A 52 22.11 -12.46 9.67
CA GLU A 52 20.81 -13.06 10.00
C GLU A 52 19.66 -12.53 9.11
N GLY A 53 19.91 -11.50 8.30
CA GLY A 53 18.92 -10.90 7.41
C GLY A 53 19.14 -9.41 7.18
N ARG A 54 18.20 -8.78 6.48
CA ARG A 54 18.22 -7.35 6.17
C ARG A 54 17.03 -6.67 6.84
N ILE A 55 17.26 -5.49 7.40
CA ILE A 55 16.22 -4.60 7.90
C ILE A 55 16.16 -3.38 6.98
N VAL A 56 14.96 -3.06 6.48
CA VAL A 56 14.72 -1.91 5.60
C VAL A 56 13.73 -0.96 6.30
N LEU A 57 14.10 0.31 6.39
CA LEU A 57 13.23 1.41 6.80
C LEU A 57 12.97 2.31 5.59
N ALA A 58 11.69 2.54 5.29
CA ALA A 58 11.27 3.61 4.40
C ALA A 58 10.43 4.62 5.19
N VAL A 59 10.53 5.90 4.84
CA VAL A 59 9.81 6.98 5.52
C VAL A 59 9.06 7.81 4.49
N ALA A 60 7.81 8.16 4.79
CA ALA A 60 7.00 9.05 3.99
C ALA A 60 6.28 10.08 4.85
N ARG A 61 5.86 11.19 4.24
CA ARG A 61 5.11 12.27 4.89
C ARG A 61 3.80 12.55 4.19
N CYS A 62 2.84 13.05 4.95
CA CYS A 62 1.54 13.53 4.47
C CYS A 62 1.05 14.67 5.38
N GLU A 63 0.03 15.42 4.96
CA GLU A 63 -0.59 16.44 5.81
C GLU A 63 -1.39 15.81 6.96
N SER A 64 -2.30 14.88 6.66
CA SER A 64 -2.99 14.08 7.68
C SER A 64 -3.53 12.80 7.05
N CYS A 65 -2.95 11.64 7.36
CA CYS A 65 -3.29 10.40 6.66
C CYS A 65 -3.43 9.15 7.54
N GLY A 66 -3.52 9.26 8.87
CA GLY A 66 -3.55 8.08 9.76
C GLY A 66 -4.65 7.06 9.43
N GLU A 67 -5.90 7.50 9.32
CA GLU A 67 -7.02 6.61 9.00
C GLU A 67 -6.95 6.07 7.56
N GLU A 68 -6.49 6.90 6.62
CA GLU A 68 -6.35 6.53 5.21
C GLU A 68 -5.25 5.47 5.01
N VAL A 69 -4.10 5.63 5.69
CA VAL A 69 -3.01 4.65 5.71
C VAL A 69 -3.51 3.31 6.26
N ALA A 70 -4.23 3.33 7.39
CA ALA A 70 -4.75 2.11 7.99
C ALA A 70 -5.76 1.39 7.08
N SER A 71 -6.71 2.13 6.50
CA SER A 71 -7.71 1.59 5.58
C SER A 71 -7.08 1.02 4.31
N TYR A 72 -6.14 1.77 3.71
CA TYR A 72 -5.49 1.39 2.46
C TYR A 72 -4.64 0.13 2.62
N TYR A 73 -3.67 0.12 3.55
CA TYR A 73 -2.77 -1.03 3.71
C TYR A 73 -3.47 -2.23 4.34
N GLY A 74 -4.45 -2.00 5.22
CA GLY A 74 -5.28 -3.07 5.78
C GLY A 74 -6.10 -3.82 4.74
N GLY A 75 -6.52 -3.17 3.65
CA GLY A 75 -7.21 -3.82 2.53
C GLY A 75 -6.26 -4.36 1.46
N LEU A 76 -5.22 -3.59 1.13
CA LEU A 76 -4.31 -3.89 0.03
C LEU A 76 -3.35 -5.04 0.33
N LEU A 77 -2.67 -5.00 1.48
CA LEU A 77 -1.62 -5.97 1.78
C LEU A 77 -2.15 -7.41 1.84
N PRO A 78 -3.33 -7.70 2.44
CA PRO A 78 -3.93 -9.03 2.36
C PRO A 78 -4.19 -9.53 0.94
N ALA A 79 -4.61 -8.64 0.03
CA ALA A 79 -4.79 -8.99 -1.38
C ALA A 79 -3.47 -9.31 -2.09
N LEU A 80 -2.34 -8.81 -1.57
CA LEU A 80 -0.97 -9.08 -2.03
C LEU A 80 -0.31 -10.27 -1.29
N GLY A 81 -1.08 -11.04 -0.49
CA GLY A 81 -0.61 -12.25 0.19
C GLY A 81 0.00 -12.02 1.57
N TRP A 82 0.01 -10.78 2.07
CA TRP A 82 0.43 -10.48 3.44
C TRP A 82 -0.63 -10.88 4.47
N GLN A 83 -0.22 -11.49 5.57
CA GLN A 83 -1.11 -11.91 6.64
C GLN A 83 -1.06 -10.92 7.79
N THR A 84 -2.20 -10.46 8.29
CA THR A 84 -2.24 -9.59 9.49
C THR A 84 -1.74 -10.36 10.70
N GLU A 85 -0.71 -9.85 11.39
CA GLU A 85 -0.19 -10.43 12.63
C GLU A 85 -1.06 -10.06 13.84
N ASP A 86 -1.55 -8.82 13.89
CA ASP A 86 -2.34 -8.28 15.00
C ASP A 86 -3.78 -7.96 14.58
N ALA A 87 -4.75 -8.61 15.22
CA ALA A 87 -6.19 -8.37 14.99
C ALA A 87 -6.74 -7.14 15.76
N SER A 88 -5.91 -6.51 16.60
CA SER A 88 -6.26 -5.41 17.52
C SER A 88 -6.12 -4.02 16.89
N GLY A 89 -5.83 -3.94 15.59
CA GLY A 89 -5.76 -2.70 14.83
C GLY A 89 -4.35 -2.17 14.55
N GLY A 90 -3.30 -2.95 14.84
CA GLY A 90 -1.94 -2.65 14.39
C GLY A 90 -1.76 -2.95 12.90
N LEU A 91 -0.90 -2.17 12.22
CA LEU A 91 -0.52 -2.43 10.82
C LEU A 91 0.76 -3.27 10.78
N VAL A 92 0.61 -4.52 11.19
CA VAL A 92 1.68 -5.51 11.21
C VAL A 92 1.31 -6.69 10.34
N PHE A 93 2.21 -7.05 9.43
CA PHE A 93 1.95 -8.04 8.41
C PHE A 93 3.10 -9.02 8.25
N LEU A 94 2.79 -10.27 7.91
CA LEU A 94 3.74 -11.35 7.67
C LEU A 94 3.58 -11.92 6.27
N ARG A 95 4.69 -12.11 5.55
CA ARG A 95 4.70 -12.79 4.24
C ARG A 95 6.07 -13.41 4.00
N ASP A 96 6.12 -14.68 3.61
CA ASP A 96 7.35 -15.38 3.22
C ASP A 96 8.51 -15.30 4.23
N GLY A 97 8.19 -15.25 5.53
CA GLY A 97 9.19 -15.12 6.61
C GLY A 97 9.68 -13.69 6.84
N GLU A 98 9.11 -12.70 6.15
CA GLU A 98 9.27 -11.28 6.39
C GLU A 98 8.13 -10.73 7.24
N ARG A 99 8.42 -9.67 7.97
CA ARG A 99 7.51 -8.90 8.81
C ARG A 99 7.58 -7.43 8.42
N LEU A 100 6.44 -6.88 8.01
CA LEU A 100 6.25 -5.48 7.66
C LEU A 100 5.46 -4.79 8.76
N VAL A 101 6.01 -3.70 9.30
CA VAL A 101 5.35 -2.82 10.28
C VAL A 101 5.15 -1.47 9.63
N ILE A 102 3.94 -0.94 9.73
CA ILE A 102 3.61 0.42 9.30
C ILE A 102 3.17 1.21 10.53
N ASP A 103 3.86 2.32 10.80
CA ASP A 103 3.57 3.17 11.94
C ASP A 103 3.32 4.61 11.48
N VAL A 104 2.30 5.25 12.05
CA VAL A 104 1.91 6.62 11.72
C VAL A 104 2.03 7.48 12.96
N GLN A 105 2.86 8.52 12.87
CA GLN A 105 3.11 9.47 13.95
C GLN A 105 2.71 10.87 13.52
N ALA A 106 2.12 11.63 14.45
CA ALA A 106 1.88 13.05 14.22
C ALA A 106 3.22 13.80 14.19
N ALA A 107 3.39 14.65 13.19
CA ALA A 107 4.55 15.53 13.07
C ALA A 107 4.32 16.83 13.85
N VAL A 108 5.41 17.49 14.25
CA VAL A 108 5.37 18.73 15.07
C VAL A 108 4.75 19.90 14.30
N ASP A 109 4.87 19.90 12.98
CA ASP A 109 4.33 20.90 12.06
C ASP A 109 2.85 20.68 11.69
N GLY A 110 2.19 19.69 12.30
CA GLY A 110 0.80 19.33 12.03
C GLY A 110 0.63 18.30 10.91
N GLY A 111 1.72 17.84 10.30
CA GLY A 111 1.75 16.72 9.36
C GLY A 111 1.58 15.35 10.02
N SER A 112 1.72 14.28 9.24
CA SER A 112 2.02 12.94 9.75
C SER A 112 3.24 12.34 9.05
N VAL A 113 4.00 11.57 9.81
CA VAL A 113 5.12 10.75 9.32
C VAL A 113 4.67 9.30 9.34
N VAL A 114 4.87 8.59 8.22
CA VAL A 114 4.59 7.17 8.06
C VAL A 114 5.92 6.45 7.91
N SER A 115 6.19 5.48 8.76
CA SER A 115 7.37 4.62 8.66
C SER A 115 6.97 3.20 8.27
N PHE A 116 7.75 2.61 7.38
CA PHE A 116 7.60 1.24 6.91
C PHE A 116 8.87 0.49 7.30
N THR A 117 8.74 -0.52 8.15
CA THR A 117 9.86 -1.35 8.60
C THR A 117 9.65 -2.77 8.12
N LEU A 118 10.55 -3.24 7.26
CA LEU A 118 10.61 -4.62 6.78
C LEU A 118 11.79 -5.33 7.45
N ALA A 119 11.53 -6.46 8.09
CA ALA A 119 12.54 -7.26 8.78
C ALA A 119 12.22 -8.76 8.69
N PRO A 120 13.15 -9.67 9.01
CA PRO A 120 12.83 -11.09 9.19
C PRO A 120 11.80 -11.27 10.31
N GLY A 121 10.76 -12.09 10.08
CA GLY A 121 9.64 -12.29 10.99
C GLY A 121 9.85 -13.31 12.12
N GLY A 122 11.05 -13.88 12.24
CA GLY A 122 11.40 -14.91 13.24
C GLY A 122 12.22 -14.42 14.43
N MET A 123 12.28 -13.10 14.68
CA MET A 123 13.00 -12.53 15.83
C MET A 123 12.23 -12.62 17.15
#